data_AF-A0A165MDD7-F1
#
_entry.id   AF-A0A165MDD7-F1
#
_cell.length_a   1.000
_cell.length_b   1.000
_cell.length_c   1.000
_cell.angle_alpha   90.00
_cell.angle_beta   90.00
_cell.angle_gamma   90.00
#
_symmetry.space_group_name_H-M   'P 1'
#
loop_
_entity.id
_entity.type
_entity.pdbx_description
1 polymer ?
#
loop_
_entity_poly.entity_id
_entity_poly.type
_entity_poly.pdbx_seq_one_letter_code
_entity_poly.pdbx_strand_id
1 'polypeptide(L)'
;MAALSTLRRCFLDVTLVALLVLSSLVVWRAPVHGSLARAGKVKSQTPKVDKQEKKKTPKGRAKKRLLYNRRFVNVTLLPNGKRRMNANPEK
;
A
#
# COMPACT_ATOMS: atom_id res chain seq x y z
N MET A 1 -24.49 9.25 -64.77
CA MET A 1 -24.74 8.34 -63.62
C MET A 1 -23.59 8.35 -62.58
N ALA A 2 -23.01 9.52 -62.25
CA ALA A 2 -21.91 9.61 -61.26
C ALA A 2 -22.24 10.45 -60.02
N ALA A 3 -23.38 11.16 -60.00
CA ALA A 3 -23.78 12.02 -58.88
C ALA A 3 -24.45 11.25 -57.72
N LEU A 4 -24.94 10.03 -57.95
CA LEU A 4 -25.53 9.20 -56.90
C LEU A 4 -24.52 8.31 -56.15
N SER A 5 -23.29 8.15 -56.66
CA SER A 5 -22.24 7.34 -56.02
C SER A 5 -21.39 8.13 -55.02
N THR A 6 -21.22 9.43 -55.21
CA THR A 6 -20.53 10.33 -54.26
C THR A 6 -21.40 10.64 -53.05
N LEU A 7 -22.71 10.84 -53.23
CA LEU A 7 -23.64 11.06 -52.12
C LEU A 7 -23.76 9.82 -51.20
N ARG A 8 -23.69 8.61 -51.76
CA ARG A 8 -23.72 7.37 -50.98
C ARG A 8 -22.44 7.14 -50.18
N ARG A 9 -21.26 7.53 -50.69
CA ARG A 9 -19.99 7.42 -49.94
C ARG A 9 -19.92 8.39 -48.76
N CYS A 10 -20.31 9.65 -48.95
CA CYS A 10 -20.39 10.62 -47.85
C CYS A 10 -21.35 10.18 -46.73
N PHE A 11 -22.46 9.50 -47.05
CA PHE A 11 -23.43 9.05 -46.05
C PHE A 11 -22.94 7.84 -45.23
N LEU A 12 -22.16 6.95 -45.84
CA LEU A 12 -21.54 5.82 -45.15
C LEU A 12 -20.36 6.27 -44.27
N ASP A 13 -19.61 7.30 -44.66
CA ASP A 13 -18.47 7.80 -43.86
C ASP A 13 -18.93 8.53 -42.58
N VAL A 14 -19.99 9.35 -42.64
CA VAL A 14 -20.50 10.08 -41.45
C VAL A 14 -21.15 9.13 -40.44
N THR A 15 -21.84 8.09 -40.90
CA THR A 15 -22.45 7.07 -40.02
C THR A 15 -21.41 6.13 -39.42
N LEU A 16 -20.35 5.78 -40.15
CA LEU A 16 -19.25 4.92 -39.68
C LEU A 16 -18.35 5.66 -38.68
N VAL A 17 -18.06 6.95 -38.91
CA VAL A 17 -17.33 7.79 -37.93
C VAL A 17 -18.18 8.01 -36.67
N ALA A 18 -19.49 8.24 -36.79
CA ALA A 18 -20.38 8.36 -35.63
C ALA A 18 -20.45 7.06 -34.80
N LEU A 19 -20.53 5.89 -35.45
CA LEU A 19 -20.53 4.58 -34.78
C LEU A 19 -19.16 4.25 -34.15
N LEU A 20 -18.03 4.64 -34.76
CA LEU A 20 -16.70 4.50 -34.17
C LEU A 20 -16.53 5.40 -32.93
N VAL A 21 -16.99 6.66 -32.99
CA VAL A 21 -16.93 7.60 -31.84
C VAL A 21 -17.85 7.12 -30.70
N LEU A 22 -19.04 6.60 -31.01
CA LEU A 22 -19.95 5.98 -30.04
C LEU A 22 -19.39 4.68 -29.44
N SER A 23 -18.67 3.86 -30.23
CA SER A 23 -18.01 2.64 -29.72
C SER A 23 -16.81 2.96 -28.80
N SER A 24 -16.10 4.05 -29.07
CA SER A 24 -14.95 4.52 -28.28
C SER A 24 -15.38 5.05 -26.91
N LEU A 25 -16.56 5.67 -26.82
CA LEU A 25 -17.15 6.15 -25.56
C LEU A 25 -17.71 5.04 -24.67
N VAL A 26 -18.12 3.90 -25.26
CA VAL A 26 -18.72 2.76 -24.52
C VAL A 26 -17.66 1.82 -23.93
N VAL A 27 -16.44 1.76 -24.48
CA VAL A 27 -15.42 0.74 -24.12
C VAL A 27 -14.46 1.16 -22.98
N TRP A 28 -14.57 2.36 -22.41
CA TRP A 28 -13.61 2.84 -21.38
C TRP A 28 -14.12 2.88 -19.94
N ARG A 29 -15.07 2.01 -19.57
CA ARG A 29 -15.46 1.81 -18.17
C ARG A 29 -15.37 0.34 -17.76
N ALA A 30 -14.17 -0.23 -17.85
CA ALA A 30 -13.87 -1.46 -17.15
C ALA A 30 -13.85 -1.19 -15.63
N PRO A 31 -14.40 -2.08 -14.79
CA PRO A 31 -14.29 -1.97 -13.34
C PRO A 31 -12.81 -2.09 -12.96
N VAL A 32 -12.23 -0.97 -12.52
CA VAL A 32 -10.88 -0.93 -11.97
C VAL A 32 -10.91 -1.76 -10.69
N HIS A 33 -10.22 -2.91 -10.69
CA HIS A 33 -10.19 -3.83 -9.55
C HIS A 33 -9.53 -3.15 -8.36
N GLY A 34 -10.38 -2.61 -7.47
CA GLY A 34 -9.96 -1.81 -6.32
C GLY A 34 -10.91 -0.65 -6.08
N SER A 35 -12.08 -0.92 -5.49
CA SER A 35 -12.96 0.14 -5.00
C SER A 35 -12.22 1.01 -3.96
N LEU A 36 -12.05 2.30 -4.23
CA LEU A 36 -11.49 3.28 -3.27
C LEU A 36 -12.29 3.35 -1.97
N ALA A 37 -13.53 2.87 -1.96
CA ALA A 37 -14.43 2.82 -0.80
C ALA A 37 -13.86 2.06 0.42
N ARG A 38 -12.80 1.25 0.26
CA ARG A 38 -12.16 0.50 1.35
C ARG A 38 -10.85 1.13 1.86
N ALA A 39 -10.44 2.26 1.30
CA ALA A 39 -9.22 2.94 1.73
C ALA A 39 -9.34 3.42 3.19
N GLY A 40 -8.32 3.17 4.01
CA GLY A 40 -8.26 3.65 5.40
C GLY A 40 -9.07 2.86 6.43
N LYS A 41 -9.88 1.87 6.02
CA LYS A 41 -10.74 1.05 6.91
C LYS A 41 -10.00 0.52 8.16
N VAL A 42 -8.79 0.01 7.99
CA VAL A 42 -8.04 -0.60 9.11
C VAL A 42 -7.60 0.44 10.13
N LYS A 43 -7.20 1.64 9.69
CA LYS A 43 -6.72 2.70 10.59
C LYS A 43 -7.85 3.37 11.38
N SER A 44 -9.06 3.42 10.83
CA SER A 44 -10.24 3.94 11.53
C SER A 44 -10.88 2.92 12.47
N GLN A 45 -10.76 1.61 12.16
CA GLN A 45 -11.27 0.54 13.01
C GLN A 45 -10.41 0.28 14.26
N THR A 46 -9.09 0.49 14.19
CA THR A 46 -8.22 0.27 15.35
C THR A 46 -8.43 1.36 16.41
N PRO A 47 -8.61 1.00 17.69
CA PRO A 47 -8.73 1.99 18.76
C PRO A 47 -7.47 2.87 18.78
N LYS A 48 -7.68 4.18 18.90
CA LYS A 48 -6.57 5.13 18.93
C LYS A 48 -5.91 5.08 20.31
N VAL A 49 -4.82 4.34 20.42
CA VAL A 49 -4.01 4.30 21.64
C VAL A 49 -3.02 5.47 21.62
N ASP A 50 -3.12 6.35 22.61
CA ASP A 50 -2.17 7.43 22.80
C ASP A 50 -0.80 6.90 23.23
N LYS A 51 0.24 7.60 22.79
CA LYS A 51 1.61 7.20 23.10
C LYS A 51 1.85 7.47 24.58
N GLN A 52 2.04 6.41 25.36
CA GLN A 52 2.50 6.52 26.74
C GLN A 52 3.82 7.29 26.80
N GLU A 53 3.93 8.25 27.73
CA GLU A 53 5.16 8.99 27.97
C GLU A 53 6.23 8.04 28.53
N LYS A 54 7.26 7.77 27.72
CA LYS A 54 8.39 6.93 28.11
C LYS A 54 9.60 7.81 28.40
N LYS A 55 10.33 7.48 29.47
CA LYS A 55 11.59 8.14 29.81
C LYS A 55 12.54 8.11 28.61
N LYS A 56 13.18 9.25 28.33
CA LYS A 56 14.11 9.39 27.21
C LYS A 56 15.25 8.39 27.36
N THR A 57 15.43 7.52 26.37
CA THR A 57 16.61 6.65 26.34
C THR A 57 17.85 7.52 26.09
N PRO A 58 18.96 7.31 26.83
CA PRO A 58 20.19 8.05 26.57
C PRO A 58 20.65 7.79 25.13
N LYS A 59 21.26 8.81 24.50
CA LYS A 59 21.78 8.75 23.12
C LYS A 59 23.31 8.64 23.12
N GLY A 60 23.89 8.21 22.00
CA GLY A 60 25.35 8.17 21.79
C GLY A 60 26.10 7.13 22.65
N ARG A 61 27.21 7.55 23.26
CA ARG A 61 28.13 6.70 24.04
C ARG A 61 27.45 6.04 25.25
N ALA A 62 26.60 6.78 25.94
CA ALA A 62 25.86 6.26 27.10
C ALA A 62 24.94 5.08 26.70
N LYS A 63 24.30 5.15 25.53
CA LYS A 63 23.50 4.04 24.99
C LYS A 63 24.36 2.82 24.70
N LYS A 64 25.55 3.01 24.13
CA LYS A 64 26.49 1.92 23.81
C LYS A 64 26.98 1.21 25.07
N ARG A 65 27.32 1.94 26.14
CA ARG A 65 27.68 1.36 27.45
C ARG A 65 26.54 0.51 28.03
N LEU A 66 25.32 1.05 28.02
CA LEU A 66 24.13 0.34 28.49
C LEU A 66 23.84 -0.93 27.65
N LEU A 67 24.03 -0.89 26.33
CA LEU A 67 23.88 -2.05 25.46
C LEU A 67 24.95 -3.12 25.71
N TYR A 68 26.21 -2.72 25.91
CA TYR A 68 27.31 -3.65 26.23
C TYR A 68 27.04 -4.38 27.54
N ASN A 69 26.73 -3.64 28.60
CA ASN A 69 26.41 -4.22 29.90
C ASN A 69 25.20 -5.19 29.81
N ARG A 70 24.14 -4.81 29.08
CA ARG A 70 22.95 -5.66 28.88
C ARG A 70 23.17 -6.88 28.00
N ARG A 71 24.19 -6.90 27.14
CA ARG A 71 24.44 -7.99 26.18
C ARG A 71 25.48 -8.98 26.67
N PHE A 72 26.51 -8.49 27.38
CA PHE A 72 27.70 -9.28 27.66
C PHE A 72 28.00 -9.41 29.15
N VAL A 73 27.83 -8.33 29.95
CA VAL A 73 28.24 -8.35 31.36
C VAL A 73 27.15 -8.94 32.26
N ASN A 74 25.89 -8.52 32.08
CA ASN A 74 24.78 -8.93 32.94
C ASN A 74 24.13 -10.25 32.51
N VAL A 75 24.57 -10.84 31.39
CA VAL A 75 23.96 -12.03 30.80
C VAL A 75 24.98 -13.15 30.86
N THR A 76 25.02 -13.85 31.99
CA THR A 76 25.74 -15.11 32.17
C THR A 76 24.92 -16.24 31.54
N LEU A 77 24.84 -16.28 30.21
CA LEU A 77 24.32 -17.46 29.53
C LEU A 77 25.32 -18.60 29.72
N LEU A 78 24.82 -19.73 30.21
CA LEU A 78 25.49 -21.03 30.11
C LEU A 78 26.15 -21.18 28.72
N PRO A 79 27.33 -21.82 28.61
CA PRO A 79 28.25 -21.70 27.47
C PRO A 79 27.66 -21.94 26.06
N ASN A 80 26.46 -22.53 25.94
CA ASN A 80 25.80 -22.83 24.66
C ASN A 80 24.43 -22.14 24.46
N GLY A 81 24.00 -21.22 25.34
CA GLY A 81 22.70 -20.57 25.23
C GLY A 81 22.70 -19.36 24.28
N LYS A 82 22.13 -19.47 23.07
CA LYS A 82 21.90 -18.30 22.20
C LYS A 82 20.83 -17.38 22.82
N ARG A 83 21.20 -16.14 23.15
CA ARG A 83 20.29 -15.13 23.73
C ARG A 83 19.07 -14.88 22.85
N ARG A 84 17.87 -15.14 23.37
CA ARG A 84 16.60 -14.68 22.76
C ARG A 84 16.29 -13.27 23.25
N MET A 85 16.11 -12.31 22.34
CA MET A 85 15.73 -10.94 22.69
C MET A 85 14.23 -10.78 22.47
N ASN A 86 13.52 -10.22 23.47
CA ASN A 86 12.06 -10.05 23.44
C ASN A 86 11.31 -11.37 23.30
N ALA A 87 11.63 -12.36 24.15
CA ALA A 87 10.79 -13.55 24.30
C ALA A 87 9.44 -13.12 24.89
N ASN A 88 8.34 -13.53 24.27
CA ASN A 88 7.04 -13.39 24.89
C ASN A 88 7.05 -14.27 26.16
N PRO A 89 6.57 -13.79 27.32
CA PRO A 89 6.26 -14.73 28.41
C PRO A 89 5.28 -15.75 27.86
N GLU A 90 5.67 -17.03 27.86
CA GLU A 90 4.72 -18.11 27.61
C GLU A 90 3.67 -18.05 28.74
N LYS A 91 2.40 -18.26 28.36
CA LYS A 91 1.23 -18.06 29.23
C LYS A 91 1.33 -18.82 30.55
#